data_AF-A0A538TXI6-F1
#
_entry.id   AF-A0A538TXI6-F1
#
_cell.length_a   1.000
_cell.length_b   1.000
_cell.length_c   1.000
_cell.angle_alpha   90.00
_cell.angle_beta   90.00
_cell.angle_gamma   90.00
#
_symmetry.space_group_name_H-M   'P 1'
#
loop_
_entity.id
_entity.type
_entity.pdbx_description
1 polymer ?
#
loop_
_entity_poly.entity_id
_entity_poly.type
_entity_poly.pdbx_seq_one_letter_code
_entity_poly.pdbx_strand_id
1 'polypeptide(L)'
;MASRAVPRRRQPDRSRAPSVPEPPRIARDPWGWASLAALLPLLLKSLGAPLGEPVADDFDFLHHALLLHRHGLLDGGGSAAFWRPLAHQIYYTALGPLILTHPWAVAALHGVLLALCALLLYRTFRWRFAGPVAAACATFPLLAESARELIAWPSHFVELGTLFFAVVALHEAAARRGIRAFLALAGSLLCKETGVVAALLLPWMPAVRGPITMRERLRWAGGAGLVLLGYGVLYLYTRRHAGLELPHHLETDRAIAATPWLTRLGWSFWNSLRAMMSLPAIPSRDDAFFGVAAAALVVAAGVFLIADRTRRARLEPARPWILWGLAWFLVFAMGLTAIYPIWAPYRAAFGAIGLGVALVAWLGAGEPWLIAPLVALRLATVAASPGPPPLVSSSAPESGAFIDFERLVRLQRLMIDTRTTLQAAFPTLPHGARVGQHYMPRGALYAFEGDKALQIWYRDTTVRWVPFTAYRSDPGLRLATIVEYQPHRAPQAALVEPAAMRALLEAADRIARSDWAGALARLGRADSLQRDAGAAVFRATVASKRALCRLELGAADDAAREARHGLDLWADNFDSRYVLASVALARDQLDEAEAQLDTLLAASPGDSSAAQLLRTVRATRAQRARP
;
A
#
# COMPACT_ATOMS: atom_id res chain seq x y z
N MET A 1 41.77 -12.13 -84.58
CA MET A 1 40.59 -11.52 -83.91
C MET A 1 40.26 -12.33 -82.67
N ALA A 2 40.73 -11.91 -81.49
CA ALA A 2 40.45 -12.55 -80.21
C ALA A 2 39.51 -11.63 -79.41
N SER A 3 38.29 -12.12 -79.14
CA SER A 3 37.25 -11.39 -78.42
C SER A 3 37.59 -11.30 -76.93
N ARG A 4 37.86 -10.08 -76.44
CA ARG A 4 38.05 -9.79 -75.01
C ARG A 4 36.69 -9.87 -74.30
N ALA A 5 36.51 -10.90 -73.49
CA ALA A 5 35.37 -11.01 -72.58
C ALA A 5 35.45 -9.92 -71.50
N VAL A 6 34.46 -9.03 -71.49
CA VAL A 6 34.29 -7.99 -70.46
C VAL A 6 33.83 -8.66 -69.15
N PRO A 7 34.45 -8.40 -67.99
CA PRO A 7 34.01 -8.97 -66.73
C PRO A 7 32.65 -8.37 -66.34
N ARG A 8 31.62 -9.22 -66.23
CA ARG A 8 30.32 -8.86 -65.64
C ARG A 8 30.54 -8.36 -64.20
N ARG A 9 30.36 -7.06 -63.98
CA ARG A 9 30.25 -6.47 -62.63
C ARG A 9 29.16 -7.23 -61.87
N ARG A 10 29.55 -8.00 -60.84
CA ARG A 10 28.61 -8.58 -59.87
C ARG A 10 27.81 -7.43 -59.24
N GLN A 11 26.54 -7.34 -59.59
CA GLN A 11 25.59 -6.47 -58.90
C GLN A 11 25.56 -6.92 -57.43
N PRO A 12 25.80 -6.01 -56.45
CA PRO A 12 25.69 -6.37 -55.05
C PRO A 12 24.26 -6.84 -54.80
N ASP A 13 24.16 -8.07 -54.30
CA ASP A 13 22.92 -8.75 -53.95
C ASP A 13 22.15 -7.92 -52.92
N ARG A 14 21.25 -7.04 -53.39
CA ARG A 14 20.41 -6.14 -52.57
C ARG A 14 19.30 -6.91 -51.83
N SER A 15 19.25 -8.24 -51.94
CA SER A 15 18.12 -9.05 -51.46
C SER A 15 18.24 -9.53 -50.01
N ARG A 16 19.42 -9.47 -49.38
CA ARG A 16 19.59 -9.90 -47.99
C ARG A 16 19.80 -8.71 -47.08
N ALA A 17 18.68 -8.15 -46.61
CA ALA A 17 18.72 -7.32 -45.41
C ALA A 17 19.44 -8.12 -44.30
N PRO A 18 20.39 -7.50 -43.56
CA PRO A 18 21.10 -8.19 -42.50
C PRO A 18 20.09 -8.76 -41.49
N SER A 19 20.09 -10.09 -41.33
CA SER A 19 19.26 -10.76 -40.36
C SER A 19 19.65 -10.30 -38.96
N VAL A 20 18.72 -9.68 -38.23
CA VAL A 20 18.94 -9.35 -36.81
C VAL A 20 19.22 -10.65 -36.07
N PRO A 21 20.39 -10.81 -35.42
CA PRO A 21 20.73 -12.05 -34.74
C PRO A 21 19.70 -12.33 -33.64
N GLU A 22 19.22 -13.58 -33.58
CA GLU A 22 18.28 -13.97 -32.55
C GLU A 22 18.92 -13.82 -31.16
N PRO A 23 18.18 -13.32 -30.16
CA PRO A 23 18.68 -13.22 -28.81
C PRO A 23 18.97 -14.63 -28.26
N PRO A 24 20.01 -14.77 -27.42
CA PRO A 24 20.36 -16.06 -26.84
C PRO A 24 19.21 -16.64 -26.02
N ARG A 25 19.20 -17.97 -25.87
CA ARG A 25 18.28 -18.65 -24.95
C ARG A 25 18.51 -18.11 -23.53
N ILE A 26 17.44 -17.84 -22.78
CA ILE A 26 17.51 -17.26 -21.42
C ILE A 26 18.46 -18.04 -20.51
N ALA A 27 18.43 -19.38 -20.57
CA ALA A 27 19.31 -20.22 -19.76
C ALA A 27 20.81 -19.92 -19.94
N ARG A 28 21.21 -19.33 -21.08
CA ARG A 28 22.58 -18.95 -21.42
C ARG A 28 22.79 -17.43 -21.43
N ASP A 29 21.79 -16.64 -21.05
CA ASP A 29 21.87 -15.18 -21.04
C ASP A 29 21.92 -14.66 -19.60
N PRO A 30 23.10 -14.24 -19.09
CA PRO A 30 23.25 -13.80 -17.71
C PRO A 30 22.36 -12.60 -17.37
N TRP A 31 22.00 -11.78 -18.35
CA TRP A 31 21.15 -10.61 -18.14
C TRP A 31 19.67 -10.97 -17.97
N GLY A 32 19.24 -12.14 -18.48
CA GLY A 32 17.94 -12.72 -18.16
C GLY A 32 17.85 -13.10 -16.68
N TRP A 33 18.91 -13.72 -16.14
CA TRP A 33 19.02 -14.03 -14.71
C TRP A 33 19.16 -12.78 -13.84
N ALA A 34 19.91 -11.77 -14.28
CA ALA A 34 19.99 -10.48 -13.58
C ALA A 34 18.61 -9.81 -13.48
N SER A 35 17.76 -9.95 -14.52
CA SER A 35 16.39 -9.44 -14.51
C SER A 35 15.51 -10.13 -13.46
N LEU A 36 15.71 -11.44 -13.25
CA LEU A 36 15.05 -12.20 -12.18
C LEU A 36 15.59 -11.82 -10.79
N ALA A 37 16.91 -11.64 -10.68
CA ALA A 37 17.56 -11.30 -9.42
C ALA A 37 17.12 -9.94 -8.85
N ALA A 38 16.54 -9.06 -9.68
CA ALA A 38 15.96 -7.80 -9.22
C ALA A 38 14.76 -7.95 -8.27
N LEU A 39 14.19 -9.16 -8.15
CA LEU A 39 13.21 -9.47 -7.10
C LEU A 39 13.84 -9.65 -5.73
N LEU A 40 15.12 -10.03 -5.63
CA LEU A 40 15.77 -10.30 -4.35
C LEU A 40 15.76 -9.09 -3.41
N PRO A 41 16.11 -7.86 -3.84
CA PRO A 41 16.00 -6.68 -2.98
C PRO A 41 14.59 -6.48 -2.43
N LEU A 42 13.55 -6.71 -3.24
CA LEU A 42 12.15 -6.57 -2.81
C LEU A 42 11.76 -7.61 -1.77
N LEU A 43 12.12 -8.88 -2.00
CA LEU A 43 11.83 -9.98 -1.10
C LEU A 43 12.57 -9.81 0.23
N LEU A 44 13.89 -9.53 0.16
CA LEU A 44 14.72 -9.28 1.34
C LEU A 44 14.19 -8.10 2.15
N LYS A 45 13.82 -7.00 1.48
CA LYS A 45 13.27 -5.83 2.16
C LYS A 45 11.88 -6.08 2.74
N SER A 46 11.16 -7.10 2.29
CA SER A 46 9.83 -7.46 2.78
C SER A 46 9.85 -8.57 3.85
N LEU A 47 11.03 -9.10 4.20
CA LEU A 47 11.16 -10.13 5.24
C LEU A 47 10.62 -9.63 6.58
N GLY A 48 9.82 -10.47 7.23
CA GLY A 48 9.13 -10.15 8.49
C GLY A 48 7.74 -9.54 8.30
N ALA A 49 7.35 -9.18 7.08
CA ALA A 49 5.97 -8.80 6.77
C ALA A 49 5.06 -10.05 6.69
N PRO A 50 3.79 -9.94 7.10
CA PRO A 50 2.76 -10.98 6.90
C PRO A 50 2.26 -11.01 5.45
N LEU A 51 3.14 -11.43 4.53
CA LEU A 51 2.87 -11.40 3.09
C LEU A 51 1.64 -12.25 2.71
N GLY A 52 0.72 -11.62 1.96
CA GLY A 52 -0.51 -12.22 1.45
C GLY A 52 -1.66 -12.25 2.44
N GLU A 53 -1.48 -11.75 3.67
CA GLU A 53 -2.56 -11.69 4.66
C GLU A 53 -3.66 -10.74 4.17
N PRO A 54 -4.95 -11.19 4.14
CA PRO A 54 -6.05 -10.36 3.68
C PRO A 54 -6.37 -9.22 4.64
N VAL A 55 -6.61 -8.04 4.09
CA VAL A 55 -7.05 -6.84 4.81
C VAL A 55 -8.00 -5.99 3.96
N ALA A 56 -8.85 -5.22 4.63
CA ALA A 56 -9.74 -4.23 4.02
C ALA A 56 -10.59 -4.82 2.88
N ASP A 57 -10.51 -4.25 1.67
CA ASP A 57 -11.27 -4.65 0.48
C ASP A 57 -11.19 -6.17 0.18
N ASP A 58 -10.13 -6.88 0.62
CA ASP A 58 -10.07 -8.34 0.51
C ASP A 58 -11.30 -9.01 1.11
N PHE A 59 -11.81 -8.50 2.23
CA PHE A 59 -12.97 -9.09 2.91
C PHE A 59 -14.27 -8.82 2.17
N ASP A 60 -14.38 -7.77 1.35
CA ASP A 60 -15.51 -7.63 0.43
C ASP A 60 -15.53 -8.75 -0.61
N PHE A 61 -14.37 -8.99 -1.23
CA PHE A 61 -14.23 -9.96 -2.31
C PHE A 61 -14.36 -11.39 -1.79
N LEU A 62 -13.74 -11.70 -0.64
CA LEU A 62 -13.89 -12.98 0.04
C LEU A 62 -15.32 -13.21 0.50
N HIS A 63 -16.00 -12.20 1.04
CA HIS A 63 -17.40 -12.33 1.46
C HIS A 63 -18.32 -12.61 0.27
N HIS A 64 -18.13 -11.89 -0.84
CA HIS A 64 -18.87 -12.12 -2.09
C HIS A 64 -18.63 -13.53 -2.65
N ALA A 65 -17.37 -13.97 -2.72
CA ALA A 65 -16.99 -15.25 -3.32
C ALA A 65 -17.32 -16.47 -2.42
N LEU A 66 -17.05 -16.38 -1.12
CA LEU A 66 -17.07 -17.54 -0.21
C LEU A 66 -18.34 -17.67 0.62
N LEU A 67 -19.03 -16.57 0.96
CA LEU A 67 -20.21 -16.62 1.82
C LEU A 67 -21.51 -16.34 1.04
N LEU A 68 -21.48 -15.42 0.09
CA LEU A 68 -22.65 -15.15 -0.76
C LEU A 68 -22.76 -16.09 -1.96
N HIS A 69 -21.69 -16.83 -2.29
CA HIS A 69 -21.60 -17.72 -3.46
C HIS A 69 -22.07 -17.05 -4.76
N ARG A 70 -21.78 -15.74 -4.90
CA ARG A 70 -22.12 -14.98 -6.10
C ARG A 70 -20.96 -15.06 -7.07
N HIS A 71 -21.19 -15.71 -8.21
CA HIS A 71 -20.16 -15.92 -9.24
C HIS A 71 -20.48 -15.17 -10.55
N GLY A 72 -21.35 -14.16 -10.48
CA GLY A 72 -21.68 -13.34 -11.64
C GLY A 72 -20.48 -12.51 -12.11
N LEU A 73 -20.18 -12.53 -13.41
CA LEU A 73 -19.08 -11.74 -13.98
C LEU A 73 -19.47 -10.29 -14.31
N LEU A 74 -20.75 -9.94 -14.18
CA LEU A 74 -21.32 -8.64 -14.55
C LEU A 74 -21.82 -7.88 -13.31
N ASP A 75 -21.07 -7.97 -12.22
CA ASP A 75 -21.26 -7.19 -10.99
C ASP A 75 -19.91 -6.64 -10.48
N GLY A 76 -19.87 -5.97 -9.33
CA GLY A 76 -18.62 -5.45 -8.77
C GLY A 76 -17.72 -6.49 -8.09
N GLY A 77 -18.15 -7.75 -7.97
CA GLY A 77 -17.40 -8.80 -7.29
C GLY A 77 -17.14 -8.56 -5.81
N GLY A 78 -18.04 -7.82 -5.14
CA GLY A 78 -17.86 -7.30 -3.77
C GLY A 78 -17.50 -5.82 -3.74
N SER A 79 -16.89 -5.28 -4.80
CA SER A 79 -16.64 -3.82 -4.90
C SER A 79 -17.93 -3.06 -5.17
N ALA A 80 -18.13 -1.95 -4.46
CA ALA A 80 -19.16 -0.96 -4.82
C ALA A 80 -18.71 -0.01 -5.94
N ALA A 81 -17.44 -0.06 -6.35
CA ALA A 81 -16.86 1.00 -7.18
C ALA A 81 -16.37 0.56 -8.56
N PHE A 82 -15.91 -0.68 -8.69
CA PHE A 82 -15.19 -1.09 -9.90
C PHE A 82 -15.65 -2.44 -10.42
N TRP A 83 -15.77 -2.53 -11.75
CA TRP A 83 -15.97 -3.79 -12.46
C TRP A 83 -14.63 -4.35 -12.94
N ARG A 84 -14.15 -5.40 -12.27
CA ARG A 84 -12.85 -6.05 -12.52
C ARG A 84 -12.96 -7.58 -12.44
N PRO A 85 -13.66 -8.21 -13.41
CA PRO A 85 -14.07 -9.61 -13.34
C PRO A 85 -12.94 -10.61 -13.16
N LEU A 86 -11.76 -10.34 -13.74
CA LEU A 86 -10.61 -11.23 -13.54
C LEU A 86 -10.02 -11.09 -12.14
N ALA A 87 -9.97 -9.88 -11.59
CA ALA A 87 -9.24 -9.59 -10.36
C ALA A 87 -10.10 -9.68 -9.10
N HIS A 88 -11.40 -9.39 -9.16
CA HIS A 88 -12.30 -9.54 -8.01
C HIS A 88 -13.02 -10.89 -8.06
N GLN A 89 -13.73 -11.21 -9.13
CA GLN A 89 -14.56 -12.42 -9.16
C GLN A 89 -13.75 -13.70 -9.35
N ILE A 90 -13.01 -13.81 -10.46
CA ILE A 90 -12.31 -15.06 -10.81
C ILE A 90 -11.19 -15.35 -9.82
N TYR A 91 -10.37 -14.34 -9.50
CA TYR A 91 -9.26 -14.50 -8.57
C TYR A 91 -9.72 -14.90 -7.15
N TYR A 92 -10.70 -14.22 -6.54
CA TYR A 92 -11.16 -14.60 -5.18
C TYR A 92 -12.02 -15.86 -5.16
N THR A 93 -12.76 -16.16 -6.23
CA THR A 93 -13.45 -17.47 -6.32
C THR A 93 -12.44 -18.61 -6.39
N ALA A 94 -11.35 -18.45 -7.15
CA ALA A 94 -10.34 -19.49 -7.32
C ALA A 94 -9.39 -19.62 -6.12
N LEU A 95 -8.95 -18.49 -5.55
CA LEU A 95 -7.90 -18.44 -4.53
C LEU A 95 -8.40 -18.07 -3.14
N GLY A 96 -9.67 -17.74 -2.95
CA GLY A 96 -10.23 -17.34 -1.65
C GLY A 96 -9.90 -18.29 -0.49
N PRO A 97 -10.08 -19.62 -0.64
CA PRO A 97 -9.69 -20.58 0.40
C PRO A 97 -8.17 -20.57 0.67
N LEU A 98 -7.35 -20.37 -0.37
CA LEU A 98 -5.90 -20.29 -0.24
C LEU A 98 -5.46 -18.99 0.45
N ILE A 99 -6.09 -17.85 0.15
CA ILE A 99 -5.84 -16.55 0.80
C ILE A 99 -6.03 -16.68 2.31
N LEU A 100 -7.07 -17.38 2.76
CA LEU A 100 -7.37 -17.53 4.19
C LEU A 100 -6.48 -18.56 4.90
N THR A 101 -6.11 -19.65 4.23
CA THR A 101 -5.40 -20.76 4.86
C THR A 101 -3.88 -20.68 4.72
N HIS A 102 -3.39 -20.18 3.58
CA HIS A 102 -1.98 -20.11 3.22
C HIS A 102 -1.67 -18.78 2.51
N PRO A 103 -1.82 -17.63 3.18
CA PRO A 103 -1.59 -16.31 2.57
C PRO A 103 -0.21 -16.18 1.89
N TRP A 104 0.82 -16.80 2.46
CA TRP A 104 2.17 -16.82 1.88
C TRP A 104 2.22 -17.45 0.48
N ALA A 105 1.35 -18.41 0.16
CA ALA A 105 1.31 -19.06 -1.15
C ALA A 105 0.77 -18.10 -2.22
N VAL A 106 -0.15 -17.22 -1.83
CA VAL A 106 -0.65 -16.13 -2.69
C VAL A 106 0.45 -15.11 -2.96
N ALA A 107 1.21 -14.73 -1.92
CA ALA A 107 2.38 -13.86 -2.10
C ALA A 107 3.45 -14.50 -3.00
N ALA A 108 3.70 -15.81 -2.87
CA ALA A 108 4.62 -16.55 -3.73
C ALA A 108 4.13 -16.55 -5.20
N LEU A 109 2.83 -16.78 -5.44
CA LEU A 109 2.23 -16.67 -6.77
C LEU A 109 2.43 -15.26 -7.35
N HIS A 110 2.20 -14.21 -6.57
CA HIS A 110 2.43 -12.84 -7.01
C HIS A 110 3.91 -12.59 -7.36
N GLY A 111 4.84 -13.13 -6.55
CA GLY A 111 6.28 -13.11 -6.85
C GLY A 111 6.62 -13.81 -8.16
N VAL A 112 6.02 -14.96 -8.45
CA VAL A 112 6.19 -15.67 -9.73
C VAL A 112 5.66 -14.83 -10.90
N LEU A 113 4.49 -14.21 -10.77
CA LEU A 113 3.92 -13.36 -11.82
C LEU A 113 4.82 -12.14 -12.10
N LEU A 114 5.39 -11.50 -11.07
CA LEU A 114 6.37 -10.42 -11.25
C LEU A 114 7.66 -10.91 -11.92
N ALA A 115 8.15 -12.09 -11.56
CA ALA A 115 9.32 -12.71 -12.22
C ALA A 115 9.06 -12.93 -13.71
N LEU A 116 7.87 -13.42 -14.05
CA LEU A 116 7.44 -13.59 -15.44
C LEU A 116 7.32 -12.24 -16.16
N CYS A 117 6.80 -11.20 -15.50
CA CYS A 117 6.79 -9.84 -16.08
C CYS A 117 8.20 -9.38 -16.45
N ALA A 118 9.16 -9.50 -15.52
CA ALA A 118 10.55 -9.13 -15.77
C ALA A 118 11.17 -9.91 -16.93
N LEU A 119 10.98 -11.22 -16.96
CA LEU A 119 11.50 -12.07 -18.04
C LEU A 119 10.87 -11.71 -19.40
N LEU A 120 9.56 -11.51 -19.46
CA LEU A 120 8.87 -11.20 -20.71
C LEU A 120 9.24 -9.80 -21.23
N LEU A 121 9.35 -8.80 -20.35
CA LEU A 121 9.89 -7.48 -20.69
C LEU A 121 11.33 -7.59 -21.19
N TYR A 122 12.19 -8.31 -20.46
CA TYR A 122 13.57 -8.56 -20.86
C TYR A 122 13.64 -9.16 -22.26
N ARG A 123 12.91 -10.26 -22.51
CA ARG A 123 12.86 -10.90 -23.84
C ARG A 123 12.38 -9.95 -24.93
N THR A 124 11.41 -9.11 -24.62
CA THR A 124 10.84 -8.15 -25.58
C THR A 124 11.88 -7.11 -25.99
N PHE A 125 12.57 -6.52 -25.01
CA PHE A 125 13.59 -5.51 -25.25
C PHE A 125 14.91 -6.08 -25.78
N ARG A 126 15.24 -7.33 -25.45
CA ARG A 126 16.51 -7.97 -25.82
C ARG A 126 16.73 -8.16 -27.32
N TRP A 127 15.64 -8.18 -28.10
CA TRP A 127 15.69 -8.16 -29.57
C TRP A 127 16.27 -6.85 -30.13
N ARG A 128 16.13 -5.75 -29.39
CA ARG A 128 16.53 -4.41 -29.85
C ARG A 128 17.75 -3.88 -29.14
N PHE A 129 17.84 -4.14 -27.84
CA PHE A 129 18.87 -3.61 -26.96
C PHE A 129 19.88 -4.69 -26.55
N ALA A 130 21.08 -4.25 -26.18
CA ALA A 130 22.06 -5.11 -25.54
C ALA A 130 21.52 -5.65 -24.21
N GLY A 131 22.05 -6.79 -23.75
CA GLY A 131 21.63 -7.46 -22.51
C GLY A 131 21.47 -6.54 -21.29
N PRO A 132 22.50 -5.73 -20.92
CA PRO A 132 22.41 -4.85 -19.75
C PRO A 132 21.28 -3.81 -19.86
N VAL A 133 21.10 -3.23 -21.05
CA VAL A 133 20.07 -2.21 -21.34
C VAL A 133 18.68 -2.83 -21.26
N ALA A 134 18.49 -4.01 -21.87
CA ALA A 134 17.23 -4.73 -21.82
C ALA A 134 16.87 -5.16 -20.38
N ALA A 135 17.87 -5.59 -19.60
CA ALA A 135 17.69 -5.92 -18.19
C ALA A 135 17.29 -4.68 -17.37
N ALA A 136 17.96 -3.55 -17.55
CA ALA A 136 17.60 -2.32 -16.86
C ALA A 136 16.18 -1.84 -17.19
N CYS A 137 15.74 -1.92 -18.46
CA CYS A 137 14.33 -1.64 -18.81
C CYS A 137 13.35 -2.58 -18.10
N ALA A 138 13.68 -3.87 -18.03
CA ALA A 138 12.81 -4.90 -17.46
C ALA A 138 12.71 -4.83 -15.93
N THR A 139 13.79 -4.43 -15.25
CA THR A 139 13.84 -4.36 -13.79
C THR A 139 13.38 -3.02 -13.22
N PHE A 140 13.32 -1.96 -14.04
CA PHE A 140 12.87 -0.64 -13.60
C PHE A 140 11.52 -0.62 -12.86
N PRO A 141 10.44 -1.26 -13.37
CA PRO A 141 9.16 -1.31 -12.65
C PRO A 141 9.20 -2.18 -11.39
N LEU A 142 10.18 -3.10 -11.28
CA LEU A 142 10.34 -3.98 -10.13
C LEU A 142 11.13 -3.28 -9.02
N LEU A 143 12.19 -2.54 -9.34
CA LEU A 143 13.06 -1.90 -8.35
C LEU A 143 12.45 -0.65 -7.70
N ALA A 144 11.15 -0.69 -7.39
CA ALA A 144 10.39 0.33 -6.70
C ALA A 144 9.90 -0.20 -5.35
N GLU A 145 9.86 0.64 -4.32
CA GLU A 145 9.24 0.29 -3.03
C GLU A 145 7.79 -0.17 -3.22
N SER A 146 7.05 0.49 -4.12
CA SER A 146 5.67 0.18 -4.49
C SER A 146 5.46 -1.25 -4.99
N ALA A 147 6.50 -1.91 -5.51
CA ALA A 147 6.41 -3.30 -5.98
C ALA A 147 6.31 -4.30 -4.81
N ARG A 148 6.70 -3.91 -3.59
CA ARG A 148 6.54 -4.75 -2.39
C ARG A 148 5.06 -4.93 -2.04
N GLU A 149 4.25 -3.91 -2.27
CA GLU A 149 2.82 -4.02 -2.04
C GLU A 149 2.15 -5.00 -3.02
N LEU A 150 2.67 -5.14 -4.25
CA LEU A 150 2.13 -6.06 -5.25
C LEU A 150 2.25 -7.54 -4.84
N ILE A 151 3.25 -7.88 -4.03
CA ILE A 151 3.42 -9.23 -3.47
C ILE A 151 2.77 -9.40 -2.10
N ALA A 152 2.62 -8.30 -1.35
CA ALA A 152 2.20 -8.35 0.05
C ALA A 152 0.68 -8.41 0.23
N TRP A 153 -0.11 -7.91 -0.70
CA TRP A 153 -1.57 -7.76 -0.54
C TRP A 153 -2.34 -8.51 -1.63
N PRO A 154 -3.28 -9.43 -1.32
CA PRO A 154 -4.04 -10.16 -2.35
C PRO A 154 -4.81 -9.24 -3.32
N SER A 155 -5.46 -8.18 -2.82
CA SER A 155 -6.16 -7.19 -3.65
C SER A 155 -5.29 -6.52 -4.70
N HIS A 156 -3.97 -6.50 -4.52
CA HIS A 156 -3.04 -5.97 -5.52
C HIS A 156 -2.83 -6.88 -6.73
N PHE A 157 -3.50 -8.04 -6.79
CA PHE A 157 -3.66 -8.75 -8.06
C PHE A 157 -4.36 -7.89 -9.12
N VAL A 158 -5.19 -6.91 -8.73
CA VAL A 158 -5.73 -5.89 -9.65
C VAL A 158 -4.61 -5.20 -10.45
N GLU A 159 -3.56 -4.73 -9.78
CA GLU A 159 -2.44 -4.03 -10.42
C GLU A 159 -1.50 -5.01 -11.10
N LEU A 160 -1.14 -6.09 -10.41
CA LEU A 160 -0.22 -7.11 -10.90
C LEU A 160 -0.77 -7.85 -12.12
N GLY A 161 -2.05 -8.22 -12.10
CA GLY A 161 -2.73 -8.83 -13.24
C GLY A 161 -2.77 -7.89 -14.44
N THR A 162 -3.11 -6.62 -14.22
CA THR A 162 -3.09 -5.59 -15.27
C THR A 162 -1.71 -5.44 -15.89
N LEU A 163 -0.67 -5.37 -15.06
CA LEU A 163 0.73 -5.32 -15.45
C LEU A 163 1.13 -6.57 -16.24
N PHE A 164 0.89 -7.76 -15.69
CA PHE A 164 1.26 -9.04 -16.29
C PHE A 164 0.63 -9.21 -17.67
N PHE A 165 -0.68 -9.01 -17.78
CA PHE A 165 -1.37 -9.16 -19.05
C PHE A 165 -0.96 -8.09 -20.08
N ALA A 166 -0.66 -6.85 -19.66
CA ALA A 166 -0.10 -5.84 -20.56
C ALA A 166 1.30 -6.24 -21.06
N VAL A 167 2.15 -6.80 -20.19
CA VAL A 167 3.48 -7.30 -20.57
C VAL A 167 3.36 -8.47 -21.54
N VAL A 168 2.44 -9.41 -21.32
CA VAL A 168 2.14 -10.49 -22.28
C VAL A 168 1.69 -9.90 -23.62
N ALA A 169 0.82 -8.88 -23.61
CA ALA A 169 0.39 -8.21 -24.84
C ALA A 169 1.56 -7.57 -25.61
N LEU A 170 2.46 -6.87 -24.91
CA LEU A 170 3.68 -6.31 -25.49
C LEU A 170 4.60 -7.40 -26.06
N HIS A 171 4.78 -8.50 -25.33
CA HIS A 171 5.60 -9.62 -25.76
C HIS A 171 5.06 -10.28 -27.04
N GLU A 172 3.75 -10.56 -27.06
CA GLU A 172 3.07 -11.17 -28.20
C GLU A 172 3.03 -10.21 -29.40
N ALA A 173 2.84 -8.91 -29.19
CA ALA A 173 2.90 -7.90 -30.24
C ALA A 173 4.32 -7.79 -30.85
N ALA A 174 5.37 -7.83 -30.02
CA ALA A 174 6.75 -7.87 -30.50
C ALA A 174 7.06 -9.12 -31.34
N ALA A 175 6.37 -10.23 -31.05
CA ALA A 175 6.40 -11.46 -31.84
C ALA A 175 5.43 -11.47 -33.04
N ARG A 176 4.68 -10.39 -33.28
CA ARG A 176 3.64 -10.24 -34.30
C ARG A 176 2.47 -11.23 -34.18
N ARG A 177 2.14 -11.68 -32.96
CA ARG A 177 1.06 -12.62 -32.66
C ARG A 177 -0.22 -11.90 -32.24
N GLY A 178 -0.92 -11.32 -33.23
CA GLY A 178 -2.11 -10.46 -33.08
C GLY A 178 -3.15 -10.93 -32.07
N ILE A 179 -3.76 -12.09 -32.31
CA ILE A 179 -4.88 -12.61 -31.50
C ILE A 179 -4.47 -12.75 -30.03
N ARG A 180 -3.29 -13.33 -29.76
CA ARG A 180 -2.79 -13.54 -28.40
C ARG A 180 -2.52 -12.22 -27.68
N ALA A 181 -1.98 -11.24 -28.39
CA ALA A 181 -1.78 -9.89 -27.86
C ALA A 181 -3.11 -9.21 -27.51
N PHE A 182 -4.15 -9.36 -28.33
CA PHE A 182 -5.48 -8.79 -28.06
C PHE A 182 -6.21 -9.50 -26.91
N LEU A 183 -6.09 -10.82 -26.78
CA LEU A 183 -6.62 -11.56 -25.64
C LEU A 183 -5.92 -11.14 -24.33
N ALA A 184 -4.59 -10.99 -24.37
CA ALA A 184 -3.84 -10.48 -23.23
C ALA A 184 -4.23 -9.03 -22.90
N LEU A 185 -4.42 -8.17 -23.91
CA LEU A 185 -4.90 -6.80 -23.69
C LEU A 185 -6.29 -6.78 -23.04
N ALA A 186 -7.21 -7.64 -23.48
CA ALA A 186 -8.50 -7.80 -22.83
C ALA A 186 -8.33 -8.24 -21.36
N GLY A 187 -7.44 -9.19 -21.09
CA GLY A 187 -7.10 -9.59 -19.72
C GLY A 187 -6.62 -8.42 -18.86
N SER A 188 -5.77 -7.55 -19.40
CA SER A 188 -5.30 -6.35 -18.71
C SER A 188 -6.46 -5.41 -18.34
N LEU A 189 -7.37 -5.15 -19.28
CA LEU A 189 -8.55 -4.29 -19.07
C LEU A 189 -9.55 -4.88 -18.07
N LEU A 190 -9.74 -6.20 -18.09
CA LEU A 190 -10.62 -6.91 -17.16
C LEU A 190 -10.03 -7.03 -15.74
N CYS A 191 -8.73 -6.78 -15.57
CA CYS A 191 -8.11 -6.58 -14.26
C CYS A 191 -8.23 -5.14 -13.79
N LYS A 192 -7.98 -4.15 -14.66
CA LYS A 192 -8.09 -2.72 -14.33
C LYS A 192 -8.19 -1.81 -15.55
N GLU A 193 -8.85 -0.68 -15.36
CA GLU A 193 -9.04 0.39 -16.34
C GLU A 193 -7.72 0.95 -16.89
N THR A 194 -6.61 0.88 -16.13
CA THR A 194 -5.30 1.38 -16.58
C THR A 194 -4.73 0.59 -17.77
N GLY A 195 -5.27 -0.60 -18.06
CA GLY A 195 -4.98 -1.36 -19.29
C GLY A 195 -5.28 -0.56 -20.58
N VAL A 196 -6.09 0.50 -20.51
CA VAL A 196 -6.34 1.42 -21.64
C VAL A 196 -5.04 2.03 -22.18
N VAL A 197 -4.06 2.30 -21.32
CA VAL A 197 -2.75 2.80 -21.75
C VAL A 197 -2.07 1.82 -22.71
N ALA A 198 -2.13 0.51 -22.41
CA ALA A 198 -1.61 -0.52 -23.30
C ALA A 198 -2.40 -0.57 -24.61
N ALA A 199 -3.74 -0.47 -24.56
CA ALA A 199 -4.58 -0.46 -25.76
C ALA A 199 -4.20 0.69 -26.72
N LEU A 200 -3.97 1.87 -26.17
CA LEU A 200 -3.63 3.07 -26.94
C LEU A 200 -2.23 3.00 -27.55
N LEU A 201 -1.27 2.40 -26.86
CA LEU A 201 0.16 2.49 -27.24
C LEU A 201 0.75 1.23 -27.86
N LEU A 202 0.09 0.07 -27.72
CA LEU A 202 0.50 -1.17 -28.38
C LEU A 202 0.64 -1.03 -29.91
N PRO A 203 -0.29 -0.37 -30.64
CA PRO A 203 -0.16 -0.20 -32.10
C PRO A 203 1.05 0.66 -32.52
N TRP A 204 1.50 1.52 -31.62
CA TRP A 204 2.60 2.47 -31.81
C TRP A 204 3.92 1.99 -31.22
N MET A 205 3.96 0.76 -30.71
CA MET A 205 5.19 0.14 -30.23
C MET A 205 6.28 0.22 -31.32
N PRO A 206 7.50 0.66 -30.98
CA PRO A 206 8.59 0.69 -31.93
C PRO A 206 8.93 -0.70 -32.46
N ALA A 207 9.44 -0.75 -33.68
CA ALA A 207 9.72 -2.01 -34.35
C ALA A 207 10.80 -2.82 -33.61
N VAL A 208 10.43 -4.03 -33.17
CA VAL A 208 11.33 -4.97 -32.48
C VAL A 208 11.95 -5.97 -33.46
N ARG A 209 11.15 -6.47 -34.42
CA ARG A 209 11.56 -7.44 -35.45
C ARG A 209 11.22 -6.92 -36.84
N GLY A 210 12.22 -6.39 -37.53
CA GLY A 210 12.09 -5.85 -38.89
C GLY A 210 11.15 -4.63 -38.99
N PRO A 211 11.06 -4.00 -40.16
CA PRO A 211 10.21 -2.83 -40.37
C PRO A 211 8.73 -3.17 -40.20
N ILE A 212 7.97 -2.24 -39.62
CA ILE A 212 6.51 -2.33 -39.47
C ILE A 212 5.88 -1.33 -40.45
N THR A 213 4.95 -1.79 -41.28
CA THR A 213 4.26 -0.92 -42.23
C THR A 213 3.13 -0.12 -41.56
N MET A 214 2.77 1.03 -42.13
CA MET A 214 1.64 1.81 -41.60
C MET A 214 0.32 1.02 -41.63
N ARG A 215 0.09 0.22 -42.68
CA ARG A 215 -1.08 -0.67 -42.77
C ARG A 215 -1.13 -1.67 -41.62
N GLU A 216 0.01 -2.24 -41.25
CA GLU A 216 0.11 -3.14 -40.09
C GLU A 216 -0.21 -2.41 -38.79
N ARG A 217 0.31 -1.18 -38.59
CA ARG A 217 -0.03 -0.35 -37.41
C ARG A 217 -1.52 -0.05 -37.32
N LEU A 218 -2.16 0.30 -38.44
CA LEU A 218 -3.59 0.57 -38.50
C LEU A 218 -4.41 -0.70 -38.18
N ARG A 219 -3.97 -1.89 -38.61
CA ARG A 219 -4.61 -3.16 -38.22
C ARG A 219 -4.50 -3.40 -36.72
N TRP A 220 -3.33 -3.17 -36.14
CA TRP A 220 -3.14 -3.25 -34.68
C TRP A 220 -4.02 -2.24 -33.94
N ALA A 221 -4.11 -1.01 -34.43
CA ALA A 221 -4.96 0.03 -33.87
C ALA A 221 -6.45 -0.33 -33.95
N GLY A 222 -6.91 -0.86 -35.09
CA GLY A 222 -8.28 -1.35 -35.23
C GLY A 222 -8.61 -2.48 -34.27
N GLY A 223 -7.72 -3.47 -34.13
CA GLY A 223 -7.92 -4.58 -33.18
C GLY A 223 -7.92 -4.12 -31.72
N ALA A 224 -6.97 -3.26 -31.32
CA ALA A 224 -6.94 -2.69 -29.98
C ALA A 224 -8.18 -1.81 -29.71
N GLY A 225 -8.63 -1.04 -30.70
CA GLY A 225 -9.85 -0.25 -30.64
C GLY A 225 -11.10 -1.08 -30.45
N LEU A 226 -11.21 -2.24 -31.12
CA LEU A 226 -12.34 -3.17 -30.92
C LEU A 226 -12.35 -3.78 -29.52
N VAL A 227 -11.18 -4.18 -28.99
CA VAL A 227 -11.06 -4.67 -27.61
C VAL A 227 -11.47 -3.59 -26.61
N LEU A 228 -10.98 -2.36 -26.80
CA LEU A 228 -11.29 -1.23 -25.94
C LEU A 228 -12.78 -0.86 -25.99
N LEU A 229 -13.39 -0.86 -27.19
CA LEU A 229 -14.81 -0.60 -27.36
C LEU A 229 -15.66 -1.67 -26.67
N GLY A 230 -15.34 -2.95 -26.89
CA GLY A 230 -16.05 -4.06 -26.25
C GLY A 230 -15.96 -4.00 -24.72
N TYR A 231 -14.77 -3.73 -24.19
CA TYR A 231 -14.56 -3.48 -22.76
C TYR A 231 -15.38 -2.27 -22.27
N GLY A 232 -15.31 -1.14 -22.97
CA GLY A 232 -16.00 0.09 -22.56
C GLY A 232 -17.53 -0.06 -22.54
N VAL A 233 -18.10 -0.74 -23.53
CA VAL A 233 -19.54 -1.06 -23.56
C VAL A 233 -19.91 -1.93 -22.36
N LEU A 234 -19.14 -2.99 -22.10
CA LEU A 234 -19.44 -3.90 -20.99
C LEU A 234 -19.21 -3.24 -19.62
N TYR A 235 -18.21 -2.37 -19.50
CA TYR A 235 -17.93 -1.59 -18.32
C TYR A 235 -19.07 -0.63 -17.99
N LEU A 236 -19.54 0.14 -18.98
CA LEU A 236 -20.65 1.07 -18.79
C LEU A 236 -21.96 0.34 -18.51
N TYR A 237 -22.19 -0.80 -19.16
CA TYR A 237 -23.33 -1.66 -18.87
C TYR A 237 -23.30 -2.15 -17.43
N THR A 238 -22.22 -2.80 -17.00
CA THR A 238 -22.09 -3.35 -15.64
C THR A 238 -22.12 -2.25 -14.59
N ARG A 239 -21.45 -1.12 -14.82
CA ARG A 239 -21.49 0.04 -13.93
C ARG A 239 -22.92 0.52 -13.68
N ARG A 240 -23.73 0.67 -14.73
CA ARG A 240 -25.14 1.08 -14.60
C ARG A 240 -26.00 -0.02 -13.97
N HIS A 241 -25.81 -1.26 -14.40
CA HIS A 241 -26.62 -2.39 -13.96
C HIS A 241 -26.40 -2.74 -12.48
N ALA A 242 -25.14 -2.69 -12.02
CA ALA A 242 -24.75 -3.04 -10.66
C ALA A 242 -24.64 -1.81 -9.73
N GLY A 243 -24.93 -0.60 -10.23
CA GLY A 243 -24.90 0.62 -9.42
C GLY A 243 -23.50 0.98 -8.91
N LEU A 244 -22.47 0.81 -9.75
CA LEU A 244 -21.09 1.06 -9.33
C LEU A 244 -20.75 2.56 -9.39
N GLU A 245 -20.19 3.09 -8.31
CA GLU A 245 -19.84 4.50 -8.14
C GLU A 245 -18.42 4.68 -7.62
N LEU A 246 -17.70 5.72 -8.09
CA LEU A 246 -16.33 5.94 -7.63
C LEU A 246 -16.30 6.17 -6.11
N PRO A 247 -15.29 5.61 -5.42
CA PRO A 247 -15.25 5.59 -3.97
C PRO A 247 -15.07 7.01 -3.41
N HIS A 248 -15.34 7.20 -2.12
CA HIS A 248 -15.15 8.48 -1.41
C HIS A 248 -15.84 9.68 -2.07
N HIS A 249 -16.93 9.46 -2.81
CA HIS A 249 -17.67 10.53 -3.47
C HIS A 249 -16.81 11.37 -4.43
N LEU A 250 -15.72 10.80 -4.99
CA LEU A 250 -14.78 11.53 -5.86
C LEU A 250 -15.46 12.21 -7.06
N GLU A 251 -16.57 11.64 -7.55
CA GLU A 251 -17.36 12.22 -8.65
C GLU A 251 -18.38 13.28 -8.19
N THR A 252 -18.79 13.23 -6.92
CA THR A 252 -19.91 14.03 -6.40
C THR A 252 -19.47 15.13 -5.42
N ASP A 253 -18.26 15.04 -4.87
CA ASP A 253 -17.68 16.06 -4.01
C ASP A 253 -17.36 17.33 -4.81
N ARG A 254 -18.07 18.42 -4.49
CA ARG A 254 -17.94 19.72 -5.17
C ARG A 254 -16.55 20.33 -4.99
N ALA A 255 -15.90 20.15 -3.85
CA ALA A 255 -14.57 20.71 -3.59
C ALA A 255 -13.52 20.00 -4.46
N ILE A 256 -13.62 18.67 -4.58
CA ILE A 256 -12.78 17.89 -5.47
C ILE A 256 -13.06 18.28 -6.92
N ALA A 257 -14.33 18.30 -7.33
CA ALA A 257 -14.74 18.68 -8.68
C ALA A 257 -14.27 20.08 -9.10
N ALA A 258 -14.22 21.05 -8.18
CA ALA A 258 -13.74 22.41 -8.42
C ALA A 258 -12.22 22.51 -8.60
N THR A 259 -11.45 21.48 -8.21
CA THR A 259 -9.99 21.51 -8.36
C THR A 259 -9.60 21.51 -9.85
N PRO A 260 -8.79 22.48 -10.32
CA PRO A 260 -8.39 22.57 -11.72
C PRO A 260 -7.71 21.29 -12.20
N TRP A 261 -8.06 20.87 -13.42
CA TRP A 261 -7.48 19.68 -14.06
C TRP A 261 -5.95 19.69 -14.06
N LEU A 262 -5.33 20.84 -14.36
CA LEU A 262 -3.87 20.98 -14.39
C LEU A 262 -3.23 20.73 -13.02
N THR A 263 -3.90 21.09 -11.93
CA THR A 263 -3.46 20.80 -10.56
C THR A 263 -3.49 19.30 -10.28
N ARG A 264 -4.55 18.61 -10.70
CA ARG A 264 -4.67 17.14 -10.55
C ARG A 264 -3.61 16.42 -11.38
N LEU A 265 -3.35 16.90 -12.60
CA LEU A 265 -2.31 16.35 -13.47
C LEU A 265 -0.91 16.57 -12.88
N GLY A 266 -0.63 17.75 -12.34
CA GLY A 266 0.62 18.03 -11.64
C GLY A 266 0.81 17.11 -10.42
N TRP A 267 -0.25 16.94 -9.62
CA TRP A 267 -0.27 16.02 -8.48
C TRP A 267 -0.01 14.57 -8.90
N SER A 268 -0.71 14.06 -9.93
CA SER A 268 -0.57 12.67 -10.34
C SER A 268 0.80 12.39 -10.96
N PHE A 269 1.29 13.31 -11.78
CA PHE A 269 2.62 13.24 -12.38
C PHE A 269 3.71 13.23 -11.32
N TRP A 270 3.66 14.18 -10.38
CA TRP A 270 4.65 14.32 -9.32
C TRP A 270 4.69 13.09 -8.41
N ASN A 271 3.53 12.64 -7.93
CA ASN A 271 3.48 11.46 -7.08
C ASN A 271 3.90 10.17 -7.81
N SER A 272 3.61 10.06 -9.10
CA SER A 272 4.09 8.93 -9.91
C SER A 272 5.62 8.93 -10.02
N LEU A 273 6.25 10.08 -10.26
CA LEU A 273 7.71 10.19 -10.27
C LEU A 273 8.33 9.83 -8.92
N ARG A 274 7.73 10.31 -7.82
CA ARG A 274 8.20 10.00 -6.46
C ARG A 274 8.13 8.50 -6.16
N ALA A 275 6.99 7.86 -6.43
CA ALA A 275 6.85 6.41 -6.23
C ALA A 275 7.80 5.60 -7.14
N MET A 276 8.04 6.04 -8.37
CA MET A 276 9.05 5.46 -9.26
C MET A 276 10.49 5.69 -8.81
N MET A 277 10.73 6.51 -7.79
CA MET A 277 12.02 6.67 -7.12
C MET A 277 11.99 6.13 -5.68
N SER A 278 10.94 5.37 -5.32
CA SER A 278 10.74 4.83 -3.97
C SER A 278 10.70 5.91 -2.87
N LEU A 279 10.28 7.12 -3.22
CA LEU A 279 10.14 8.25 -2.29
C LEU A 279 8.71 8.33 -1.75
N PRO A 280 8.52 8.72 -0.46
CA PRO A 280 7.19 8.92 0.12
C PRO A 280 6.42 10.04 -0.59
N ALA A 281 5.09 10.10 -0.46
CA ALA A 281 4.30 11.14 -1.13
C ALA A 281 4.55 12.53 -0.51
N ILE A 282 4.70 12.59 0.81
CA ILE A 282 5.15 13.78 1.53
C ILE A 282 6.67 13.96 1.34
N PRO A 283 7.15 15.19 1.10
CA PRO A 283 8.56 15.45 0.97
C PRO A 283 9.39 15.02 2.18
N SER A 284 10.52 14.35 1.95
CA SER A 284 11.46 13.93 2.99
C SER A 284 12.84 14.58 2.79
N ARG A 285 13.72 14.48 3.79
CA ARG A 285 15.10 15.02 3.68
C ARG A 285 15.90 14.38 2.54
N ASP A 286 15.60 13.13 2.20
CA ASP A 286 16.33 12.37 1.19
C ASP A 286 15.90 12.72 -0.25
N ASP A 287 14.78 13.43 -0.41
CA ASP A 287 14.26 13.86 -1.70
C ASP A 287 15.28 14.68 -2.49
N ALA A 288 15.98 15.60 -1.82
CA ALA A 288 16.94 16.47 -2.46
C ALA A 288 18.09 15.63 -3.02
N PHE A 289 18.60 14.68 -2.24
CA PHE A 289 19.70 13.82 -2.66
C PHE A 289 19.31 12.92 -3.84
N PHE A 290 18.22 12.16 -3.71
CA PHE A 290 17.80 11.21 -4.75
C PHE A 290 17.27 11.92 -6.00
N GLY A 291 16.57 13.04 -5.83
CA GLY A 291 16.09 13.89 -6.92
C GLY A 291 17.23 14.53 -7.71
N VAL A 292 18.22 15.11 -7.02
CA VAL A 292 19.42 15.68 -7.68
C VAL A 292 20.22 14.59 -8.38
N ALA A 293 20.41 13.41 -7.77
CA ALA A 293 21.12 12.30 -8.40
C ALA A 293 20.42 11.84 -9.69
N ALA A 294 19.10 11.69 -9.68
CA ALA A 294 18.33 11.33 -10.87
C ALA A 294 18.41 12.41 -11.96
N ALA A 295 18.26 13.68 -11.59
CA ALA A 295 18.38 14.81 -12.51
C ALA A 295 19.79 14.90 -13.12
N ALA A 296 20.84 14.72 -12.32
CA ALA A 296 22.22 14.73 -12.77
C ALA A 296 22.50 13.66 -13.83
N LEU A 297 21.93 12.45 -13.69
CA LEU A 297 22.05 11.40 -14.71
C LEU A 297 21.40 11.80 -16.03
N VAL A 298 20.19 12.37 -15.98
CA VAL A 298 19.47 12.82 -17.18
C VAL A 298 20.23 13.95 -17.88
N VAL A 299 20.72 14.93 -17.12
CA VAL A 299 21.51 16.06 -17.62
C VAL A 299 22.84 15.60 -18.20
N ALA A 300 23.56 14.71 -17.51
CA ALA A 300 24.84 14.17 -17.99
C ALA A 300 24.68 13.47 -19.35
N ALA A 301 23.64 12.66 -19.53
CA ALA A 301 23.33 12.06 -20.83
C ALA A 301 23.04 13.13 -21.90
N GLY A 302 22.31 14.19 -21.55
CA GLY A 302 22.06 15.33 -22.45
C GLY A 302 23.34 16.05 -22.88
N VAL A 303 24.24 16.34 -21.93
CA VAL A 303 25.55 16.95 -22.21
C VAL A 303 26.37 16.06 -23.16
N PHE A 304 26.41 14.76 -22.90
CA PHE A 304 27.11 13.80 -23.78
C PHE A 304 26.53 13.74 -25.19
N LEU A 305 25.20 13.79 -25.33
CA LEU A 305 24.53 13.86 -26.61
C LEU A 305 24.84 15.17 -27.36
N ILE A 306 24.94 16.30 -26.67
CA ILE A 306 25.27 17.58 -27.32
C ILE A 306 26.74 17.59 -27.79
N ALA A 307 27.65 17.07 -26.97
CA ALA A 307 29.09 17.14 -27.19
C ALA A 307 29.60 16.28 -28.36
N ASP A 308 28.99 15.12 -28.63
CA ASP A 308 29.53 14.14 -29.59
C ASP A 308 28.51 13.74 -30.68
N ARG A 309 28.90 13.89 -31.96
CA ARG A 309 28.10 13.46 -33.12
C ARG A 309 27.84 11.95 -33.15
N THR A 310 28.79 11.14 -32.68
CA THR A 310 28.65 9.68 -32.62
C THR A 310 27.56 9.28 -31.64
N ARG A 311 27.47 9.97 -30.50
CA ARG A 311 26.43 9.76 -29.49
C ARG A 311 25.06 10.23 -30.00
N ARG A 312 24.99 11.36 -30.72
CA ARG A 312 23.76 11.76 -31.43
C ARG A 312 23.28 10.72 -32.43
N ALA A 313 24.19 10.07 -33.15
CA ALA A 313 23.82 8.99 -34.05
C ALA A 313 23.20 7.78 -33.33
N ARG A 314 23.51 7.55 -32.04
CA ARG A 314 22.84 6.54 -31.19
C ARG A 314 21.44 6.96 -30.75
N LEU A 315 21.16 8.27 -30.69
CA LEU A 315 19.85 8.80 -30.30
C LEU A 315 18.78 8.52 -31.34
N GLU A 316 19.09 8.67 -32.63
CA GLU A 316 18.13 8.44 -33.72
C GLU A 316 17.39 7.08 -33.60
N PRO A 317 18.08 5.94 -33.47
CA PRO A 317 17.40 4.66 -33.36
C PRO A 317 16.85 4.37 -31.94
N ALA A 318 17.13 5.22 -30.94
CA ALA A 318 16.57 5.17 -29.58
C ALA A 318 15.32 6.06 -29.41
N ARG A 319 15.21 7.14 -30.19
CA ARG A 319 14.16 8.16 -30.12
C ARG A 319 12.74 7.58 -30.15
N PRO A 320 12.39 6.60 -31.01
CA PRO A 320 11.06 6.00 -30.98
C PRO A 320 10.71 5.35 -29.63
N TRP A 321 11.69 4.72 -28.97
CA TRP A 321 11.51 4.11 -27.64
C TRP A 321 11.38 5.15 -26.54
N ILE A 322 12.15 6.23 -26.62
CA ILE A 322 12.04 7.37 -25.69
C ILE A 322 10.64 7.98 -25.78
N LEU A 323 10.19 8.31 -27.00
CA LEU A 323 8.87 8.91 -27.21
C LEU A 323 7.73 7.98 -26.80
N TRP A 324 7.83 6.69 -27.15
CA TRP A 324 6.83 5.69 -26.76
C TRP A 324 6.76 5.50 -25.25
N GLY A 325 7.92 5.43 -24.57
CA GLY A 325 7.99 5.29 -23.12
C GLY A 325 7.47 6.53 -22.38
N LEU A 326 7.80 7.73 -22.85
CA LEU A 326 7.25 8.98 -22.31
C LEU A 326 5.74 9.07 -22.52
N ALA A 327 5.24 8.73 -23.72
CA ALA A 327 3.80 8.69 -23.98
C ALA A 327 3.08 7.72 -23.04
N TRP A 328 3.65 6.53 -22.80
CA TRP A 328 3.13 5.57 -21.84
C TRP A 328 3.02 6.13 -20.43
N PHE A 329 4.10 6.76 -19.95
CA PHE A 329 4.11 7.38 -18.64
C PHE A 329 3.10 8.53 -18.53
N LEU A 330 3.03 9.42 -19.52
CA LEU A 330 2.15 10.58 -19.51
C LEU A 330 0.66 10.20 -19.58
N VAL A 331 0.29 9.26 -20.46
CA VAL A 331 -1.10 8.77 -20.56
C VAL A 331 -1.50 8.05 -19.27
N PHE A 332 -0.59 7.28 -18.68
CA PHE A 332 -0.81 6.66 -17.37
C PHE A 332 -1.04 7.71 -16.27
N ALA A 333 -0.14 8.70 -16.14
CA ALA A 333 -0.24 9.75 -15.12
C ALA A 333 -1.52 10.59 -15.31
N MET A 334 -1.92 10.82 -16.56
CA MET A 334 -3.18 11.46 -16.91
C MET A 334 -4.39 10.67 -16.41
N GLY A 335 -4.39 9.33 -16.54
CA GLY A 335 -5.46 8.48 -16.01
C GLY A 335 -5.60 8.54 -14.48
N LEU A 336 -4.50 8.75 -13.76
CA LEU A 336 -4.51 8.86 -12.29
C LEU A 336 -5.13 10.17 -11.78
N THR A 337 -5.42 11.15 -12.63
CA THR A 337 -6.14 12.37 -12.20
C THR A 337 -7.55 12.09 -11.70
N ALA A 338 -8.16 10.98 -12.16
CA ALA A 338 -9.51 10.58 -11.78
C ALA A 338 -9.66 10.16 -10.31
N ILE A 339 -8.54 9.84 -9.64
CA ILE A 339 -8.51 9.40 -8.25
C ILE A 339 -7.97 10.47 -7.29
N TYR A 340 -7.76 11.70 -7.76
CA TYR A 340 -7.36 12.82 -6.91
C TYR A 340 -8.40 13.07 -5.81
N PRO A 341 -7.99 13.32 -4.54
CA PRO A 341 -6.62 13.44 -4.03
C PRO A 341 -6.06 12.15 -3.41
N ILE A 342 -6.69 11.00 -3.64
CA ILE A 342 -6.31 9.72 -3.01
C ILE A 342 -5.10 9.15 -3.72
N TRP A 343 -3.93 9.17 -3.08
CA TRP A 343 -2.69 8.60 -3.62
C TRP A 343 -2.33 7.26 -2.97
N ALA A 344 -1.75 6.33 -3.75
CA ALA A 344 -1.07 5.16 -3.22
C ALA A 344 0.07 4.74 -4.17
N PRO A 345 1.27 4.39 -3.66
CA PRO A 345 2.47 4.23 -4.48
C PRO A 345 2.40 3.01 -5.40
N TYR A 346 1.76 1.90 -5.00
CA TYR A 346 1.54 0.70 -5.83
C TYR A 346 1.02 1.00 -7.25
N ARG A 347 0.26 2.08 -7.41
CA ARG A 347 -0.35 2.46 -8.70
C ARG A 347 0.70 2.75 -9.76
N ALA A 348 1.86 3.29 -9.36
CA ALA A 348 2.90 3.75 -10.28
C ALA A 348 3.59 2.61 -11.05
N ALA A 349 3.51 1.35 -10.61
CA ALA A 349 4.21 0.23 -11.23
C ALA A 349 3.90 0.08 -12.73
N PHE A 350 2.65 0.32 -13.14
CA PHE A 350 2.24 0.24 -14.54
C PHE A 350 2.87 1.34 -15.42
N GLY A 351 2.89 2.59 -14.92
CA GLY A 351 3.56 3.71 -15.59
C GLY A 351 5.08 3.55 -15.67
N ALA A 352 5.66 2.82 -14.72
CA ALA A 352 7.11 2.63 -14.60
C ALA A 352 7.71 1.84 -15.76
N ILE A 353 6.90 1.02 -16.47
CA ILE A 353 7.34 0.40 -17.73
C ILE A 353 7.77 1.48 -18.73
N GLY A 354 6.92 2.47 -18.96
CA GLY A 354 7.14 3.53 -19.93
C GLY A 354 8.32 4.42 -19.54
N LEU A 355 8.31 4.92 -18.31
CA LEU A 355 9.38 5.79 -17.82
C LEU A 355 10.73 5.07 -17.81
N GLY A 356 10.77 3.80 -17.37
CA GLY A 356 11.98 3.00 -17.36
C GLY A 356 12.59 2.83 -18.75
N VAL A 357 11.76 2.49 -19.74
CA VAL A 357 12.20 2.39 -21.15
C VAL A 357 12.74 3.73 -21.66
N ALA A 358 12.03 4.83 -21.39
CA ALA A 358 12.46 6.15 -21.86
C ALA A 358 13.79 6.59 -21.23
N LEU A 359 13.94 6.44 -19.92
CA LEU A 359 15.16 6.81 -19.20
C LEU A 359 16.34 5.94 -19.62
N VAL A 360 16.17 4.62 -19.66
CA VAL A 360 17.26 3.69 -20.02
C VAL A 360 17.69 3.90 -21.48
N ALA A 361 16.75 4.15 -22.40
CA ALA A 361 17.07 4.46 -23.79
C ALA A 361 17.77 5.82 -23.93
N TRP A 362 17.36 6.84 -23.17
CA TRP A 362 18.02 8.15 -23.13
C TRP A 362 19.45 8.06 -22.61
N LEU A 363 19.64 7.43 -21.45
CA LEU A 363 20.96 7.25 -20.83
C LEU A 363 21.86 6.40 -21.73
N GLY A 364 21.36 5.30 -22.28
CA GLY A 364 22.12 4.43 -23.17
C GLY A 364 22.52 5.09 -24.50
N ALA A 365 21.71 6.02 -25.01
CA ALA A 365 22.06 6.83 -26.18
C ALA A 365 23.17 7.83 -25.87
N GLY A 366 23.13 8.46 -24.69
CA GLY A 366 24.20 9.32 -24.18
C GLY A 366 25.49 8.53 -23.97
N GLU A 367 25.52 7.68 -22.94
CA GLU A 367 26.57 6.68 -22.74
C GLU A 367 26.05 5.44 -21.99
N PRO A 368 26.31 4.20 -22.46
CA PRO A 368 25.78 2.98 -21.85
C PRO A 368 26.14 2.77 -20.38
N TRP A 369 27.29 3.26 -19.92
CA TRP A 369 27.72 3.10 -18.53
C TRP A 369 26.83 3.89 -17.55
N LEU A 370 26.10 4.92 -18.00
CA LEU A 370 25.15 5.70 -17.17
C LEU A 370 23.95 4.87 -16.68
N ILE A 371 23.72 3.69 -17.26
CA ILE A 371 22.68 2.78 -16.80
C ILE A 371 23.06 2.16 -15.45
N ALA A 372 24.35 1.89 -15.21
CA ALA A 372 24.81 1.32 -13.95
C ALA A 372 24.50 2.22 -12.73
N PRO A 373 24.82 3.53 -12.72
CA PRO A 373 24.44 4.42 -11.63
C PRO A 373 22.92 4.62 -11.53
N LEU A 374 22.14 4.52 -12.62
CA LEU A 374 20.68 4.49 -12.51
C LEU A 374 20.20 3.27 -11.72
N VAL A 375 20.68 2.07 -12.05
CA VAL A 375 20.32 0.85 -11.31
C VAL A 375 20.80 0.93 -9.86
N ALA A 376 22.01 1.43 -9.61
CA ALA A 376 22.54 1.65 -8.27
C ALA A 376 21.68 2.64 -7.47
N LEU A 377 21.24 3.74 -8.09
CA LEU A 377 20.33 4.70 -7.50
C LEU A 377 18.99 4.06 -7.12
N ARG A 378 18.41 3.25 -8.00
CA ARG A 378 17.16 2.52 -7.72
C ARG A 378 17.33 1.54 -6.56
N LEU A 379 18.40 0.75 -6.55
CA LEU A 379 18.73 -0.14 -5.43
C LEU A 379 18.94 0.62 -4.12
N ALA A 380 19.64 1.76 -4.15
CA ALA A 380 19.85 2.61 -2.99
C ALA A 380 18.52 3.16 -2.45
N THR A 381 17.61 3.61 -3.31
CA THR A 381 16.28 4.09 -2.89
C THR A 381 15.43 2.98 -2.27
N VAL A 382 15.48 1.76 -2.82
CA VAL A 382 14.79 0.59 -2.22
C VAL A 382 15.43 0.21 -0.89
N ALA A 383 16.76 0.24 -0.78
CA ALA A 383 17.47 -0.06 0.46
C ALA A 383 17.15 0.96 1.56
N ALA A 384 17.08 2.25 1.20
CA ALA A 384 16.75 3.37 2.07
C ALA A 384 15.28 3.41 2.49
N SER A 385 14.37 2.78 1.72
CA SER A 385 12.96 2.70 2.10
C SER A 385 12.78 2.02 3.47
N PRO A 386 11.73 2.32 4.25
CA PRO A 386 11.49 1.65 5.53
C PRO A 386 11.31 0.12 5.41
N GLY A 387 11.82 -0.62 6.38
CA GLY A 387 11.52 -2.05 6.55
C GLY A 387 10.08 -2.27 7.03
N PRO A 388 9.59 -3.52 7.06
CA PRO A 388 8.28 -3.79 7.66
C PRO A 388 8.31 -3.41 9.14
N PRO A 389 7.36 -2.61 9.63
CA PRO A 389 7.31 -2.24 11.03
C PRO A 389 7.10 -3.51 11.88
N PRO A 390 7.81 -3.66 13.01
CA PRO A 390 7.68 -4.83 13.87
C PRO A 390 6.35 -4.82 14.64
N LEU A 391 5.79 -3.63 14.90
CA LEU A 391 4.57 -3.42 15.66
C LEU A 391 3.62 -2.49 14.90
N VAL A 392 2.32 -2.65 15.17
CA VAL A 392 1.26 -1.70 14.90
C VAL A 392 1.49 -0.46 15.76
N SER A 393 1.39 0.73 15.16
CA SER A 393 1.44 2.00 15.88
C SER A 393 0.04 2.57 16.06
N SER A 394 -0.16 3.32 17.13
CA SER A 394 -1.35 4.15 17.34
C SER A 394 -1.35 5.42 16.48
N SER A 395 -0.17 5.87 16.02
CA SER A 395 -0.03 7.03 15.15
C SER A 395 -0.45 6.75 13.70
N ALA A 396 -1.07 7.75 13.07
CA ALA A 396 -1.36 7.68 11.64
C ALA A 396 -0.04 7.66 10.84
N PRO A 397 0.02 6.95 9.69
CA PRO A 397 1.20 6.98 8.82
C PRO A 397 1.52 8.39 8.32
N GLU A 398 2.79 8.74 8.29
CA GLU A 398 3.29 10.10 7.98
C GLU A 398 3.69 10.29 6.50
N SER A 399 3.55 9.26 5.66
CA SER A 399 4.04 9.28 4.28
C SER A 399 3.14 10.05 3.30
N GLY A 400 1.91 10.38 3.71
CA GLY A 400 0.90 11.07 2.89
C GLY A 400 0.20 10.21 1.85
N ALA A 401 0.55 8.92 1.76
CA ALA A 401 -0.18 7.95 0.96
C ALA A 401 -1.42 7.44 1.72
N PHE A 402 -2.48 7.13 0.98
CA PHE A 402 -3.67 6.45 1.52
C PHE A 402 -3.30 5.08 2.06
N ILE A 403 -2.61 4.26 1.26
CA ILE A 403 -2.01 2.98 1.69
C ILE A 403 -0.62 2.93 1.08
N ASP A 404 0.39 2.69 1.92
CA ASP A 404 1.75 2.34 1.54
C ASP A 404 2.13 1.01 2.20
N PHE A 405 3.33 0.50 1.93
CA PHE A 405 3.77 -0.77 2.46
C PHE A 405 3.80 -0.79 4.00
N GLU A 406 4.22 0.30 4.64
CA GLU A 406 4.28 0.38 6.10
C GLU A 406 2.88 0.27 6.73
N ARG A 407 1.93 1.07 6.22
CA ARG A 407 0.53 1.01 6.66
C ARG A 407 -0.05 -0.38 6.42
N LEU A 408 0.15 -0.95 5.24
CA LEU A 408 -0.33 -2.29 4.89
C LEU A 408 0.15 -3.34 5.91
N VAL A 409 1.44 -3.36 6.22
CA VAL A 409 1.99 -4.32 7.20
C VAL A 409 1.39 -4.12 8.59
N ARG A 410 1.20 -2.87 9.04
CA ARG A 410 0.53 -2.59 10.32
C ARG A 410 -0.90 -3.13 10.34
N LEU A 411 -1.65 -2.95 9.26
CA LEU A 411 -3.01 -3.48 9.16
C LEU A 411 -3.01 -5.01 9.18
N GLN A 412 -2.14 -5.67 8.41
CA GLN A 412 -2.05 -7.12 8.37
C GLN A 412 -1.65 -7.73 9.72
N ARG A 413 -0.71 -7.11 10.45
CA ARG A 413 -0.35 -7.54 11.82
C ARG A 413 -1.52 -7.41 12.77
N LEU A 414 -2.24 -6.29 12.73
CA LEU A 414 -3.44 -6.11 13.54
C LEU A 414 -4.48 -7.19 13.24
N MET A 415 -4.66 -7.55 11.96
CA MET A 415 -5.59 -8.60 11.56
C MET A 415 -5.17 -9.97 12.10
N ILE A 416 -3.90 -10.34 11.98
CA ILE A 416 -3.37 -11.60 12.49
C ILE A 416 -3.52 -11.67 14.00
N ASP A 417 -3.10 -10.65 14.73
CA ASP A 417 -3.17 -10.62 16.19
C ASP A 417 -4.64 -10.69 16.65
N THR A 418 -5.52 -9.91 16.03
CA THR A 418 -6.95 -9.93 16.36
C THR A 418 -7.58 -11.30 16.09
N ARG A 419 -7.37 -11.87 14.89
CA ARG A 419 -7.90 -13.17 14.51
C ARG A 419 -7.39 -14.27 15.43
N THR A 420 -6.07 -14.30 15.66
CA THR A 420 -5.42 -15.35 16.46
C THR A 420 -5.87 -15.28 17.92
N THR A 421 -5.88 -14.09 18.51
CA THR A 421 -6.36 -13.90 19.89
C THR A 421 -7.83 -14.30 20.02
N LEU A 422 -8.70 -13.88 19.09
CA LEU A 422 -10.11 -14.26 19.11
C LEU A 422 -10.31 -15.77 18.95
N GLN A 423 -9.69 -16.40 17.95
CA GLN A 423 -9.86 -17.83 17.66
C GLN A 423 -9.25 -18.74 18.73
N ALA A 424 -8.19 -18.28 19.41
CA ALA A 424 -7.62 -19.01 20.54
C ALA A 424 -8.60 -19.10 21.73
N ALA A 425 -9.31 -18.02 22.03
CA ALA A 425 -10.30 -17.99 23.12
C ALA A 425 -11.69 -18.52 22.70
N PHE A 426 -12.06 -18.26 21.45
CA PHE A 426 -13.34 -18.61 20.84
C PHE A 426 -13.09 -19.30 19.50
N PRO A 427 -12.77 -20.60 19.49
CA PRO A 427 -12.59 -21.36 18.24
C PRO A 427 -13.85 -21.32 17.35
N THR A 428 -15.02 -21.21 17.98
CA THR A 428 -16.28 -20.89 17.33
C THR A 428 -16.97 -19.77 18.11
N LEU A 429 -17.76 -18.96 17.41
CA LEU A 429 -18.66 -17.99 18.02
C LEU A 429 -20.10 -18.47 17.89
N PRO A 430 -20.97 -18.19 18.89
CA PRO A 430 -22.40 -18.43 18.74
C PRO A 430 -22.99 -17.67 17.54
N HIS A 431 -24.03 -18.24 16.95
CA HIS A 431 -24.78 -17.56 15.90
C HIS A 431 -25.32 -16.21 16.39
N GLY A 432 -25.15 -15.16 15.58
CA GLY A 432 -25.51 -13.78 15.95
C GLY A 432 -24.62 -13.15 17.03
N ALA A 433 -23.46 -13.74 17.33
CA ALA A 433 -22.54 -13.18 18.32
C ALA A 433 -22.10 -11.75 17.96
N ARG A 434 -21.93 -10.95 19.01
CA ARG A 434 -21.47 -9.56 18.93
C ARG A 434 -20.13 -9.44 19.62
N VAL A 435 -19.15 -8.87 18.93
CA VAL A 435 -17.79 -8.65 19.46
C VAL A 435 -17.54 -7.15 19.55
N GLY A 436 -17.19 -6.66 20.73
CA GLY A 436 -16.86 -5.25 20.92
C GLY A 436 -15.49 -4.89 20.37
N GLN A 437 -15.32 -3.64 19.93
CA GLN A 437 -14.01 -3.08 19.56
C GLN A 437 -13.68 -1.93 20.49
N HIS A 438 -12.58 -2.01 21.24
CA HIS A 438 -12.12 -0.95 22.14
C HIS A 438 -10.69 -0.54 21.82
N TYR A 439 -10.41 0.76 21.97
CA TYR A 439 -9.07 1.35 21.83
C TYR A 439 -8.32 1.04 20.51
N MET A 440 -9.04 0.78 19.42
CA MET A 440 -8.43 0.42 18.13
C MET A 440 -7.54 1.54 17.57
N PRO A 441 -6.42 1.22 16.89
CA PRO A 441 -5.57 2.22 16.25
C PRO A 441 -6.36 3.06 15.24
N ARG A 442 -6.07 4.36 15.19
CA ARG A 442 -6.76 5.28 14.28
C ARG A 442 -6.59 4.84 12.83
N GLY A 443 -7.69 4.79 12.09
CA GLY A 443 -7.69 4.39 10.68
C GLY A 443 -7.39 2.91 10.42
N ALA A 444 -7.28 2.07 11.46
CA ALA A 444 -7.08 0.64 11.32
C ALA A 444 -8.37 -0.17 11.27
N LEU A 445 -9.51 0.41 11.68
CA LEU A 445 -10.84 -0.21 11.52
C LEU A 445 -11.18 -0.53 10.05
N TYR A 446 -10.62 0.23 9.12
CA TYR A 446 -10.70 -0.04 7.68
C TYR A 446 -10.19 -1.45 7.32
N ALA A 447 -9.24 -2.02 8.07
CA ALA A 447 -8.72 -3.36 7.80
C ALA A 447 -9.75 -4.49 7.96
N PHE A 448 -10.83 -4.27 8.72
CA PHE A 448 -11.86 -5.27 8.98
C PHE A 448 -13.01 -5.26 7.96
N GLU A 449 -13.14 -4.16 7.19
CA GLU A 449 -14.23 -3.91 6.26
C GLU A 449 -15.63 -4.13 6.88
N GLY A 450 -15.83 -3.49 8.04
CA GLY A 450 -16.99 -3.69 8.89
C GLY A 450 -17.00 -5.11 9.48
N ASP A 451 -18.14 -5.79 9.41
CA ASP A 451 -18.33 -7.14 9.97
C ASP A 451 -17.64 -8.25 9.16
N LYS A 452 -17.25 -7.98 7.91
CA LYS A 452 -16.93 -9.00 6.92
C LYS A 452 -15.69 -9.81 7.31
N ALA A 453 -14.67 -9.20 7.92
CA ALA A 453 -13.53 -9.95 8.45
C ALA A 453 -13.96 -11.03 9.46
N LEU A 454 -14.80 -10.65 10.43
CA LEU A 454 -15.30 -11.57 11.47
C LEU A 454 -16.15 -12.68 10.84
N GLN A 455 -17.03 -12.31 9.91
CA GLN A 455 -17.91 -13.25 9.20
C GLN A 455 -17.11 -14.27 8.38
N ILE A 456 -16.01 -13.84 7.76
CA ILE A 456 -15.15 -14.72 6.97
C ILE A 456 -14.35 -15.68 7.87
N TRP A 457 -13.83 -15.21 8.99
CA TRP A 457 -13.07 -16.05 9.91
C TRP A 457 -13.92 -17.14 10.55
N TYR A 458 -15.17 -16.82 10.89
CA TYR A 458 -16.10 -17.74 11.54
C TYR A 458 -17.07 -18.42 10.57
N ARG A 459 -17.06 -18.02 9.29
CA ARG A 459 -17.99 -18.50 8.25
C ARG A 459 -19.46 -18.36 8.63
N ASP A 460 -19.80 -17.27 9.30
CA ASP A 460 -21.16 -16.96 9.73
C ASP A 460 -21.46 -15.50 9.39
N THR A 461 -22.47 -15.23 8.57
CA THR A 461 -22.84 -13.86 8.14
C THR A 461 -23.61 -13.07 9.20
N THR A 462 -23.89 -13.68 10.35
CA THR A 462 -24.67 -13.06 11.43
C THR A 462 -23.83 -12.49 12.57
N VAL A 463 -22.54 -12.85 12.65
CA VAL A 463 -21.64 -12.26 13.63
C VAL A 463 -21.33 -10.81 13.26
N ARG A 464 -21.19 -9.95 14.28
CA ARG A 464 -21.07 -8.49 14.11
C ARG A 464 -20.01 -7.90 15.02
N TRP A 465 -19.34 -6.87 14.55
CA TRP A 465 -18.61 -5.93 15.40
C TRP A 465 -19.57 -4.94 16.04
N VAL A 466 -19.25 -4.53 17.27
CA VAL A 466 -19.93 -3.46 17.99
C VAL A 466 -18.90 -2.38 18.31
N PRO A 467 -19.02 -1.19 17.69
CA PRO A 467 -18.17 -0.05 18.02
C PRO A 467 -18.29 0.30 19.51
N PHE A 468 -17.18 0.69 20.15
CA PHE A 468 -17.20 1.04 21.57
C PHE A 468 -18.21 2.14 21.91
N THR A 469 -18.43 3.11 21.01
CA THR A 469 -19.40 4.19 21.22
C THR A 469 -20.83 3.68 21.39
N ALA A 470 -21.21 2.65 20.64
CA ALA A 470 -22.50 1.98 20.80
C ALA A 470 -22.57 1.22 22.13
N TYR A 471 -21.52 0.47 22.48
CA TYR A 471 -21.45 -0.25 23.75
C TYR A 471 -21.44 0.69 24.97
N ARG A 472 -20.76 1.82 24.89
CA ARG A 472 -20.76 2.83 25.96
C ARG A 472 -22.14 3.46 26.17
N SER A 473 -22.90 3.63 25.09
CA SER A 473 -24.25 4.21 25.16
C SER A 473 -25.29 3.20 25.68
N ASP A 474 -25.09 1.91 25.40
CA ASP A 474 -25.87 0.81 25.97
C ASP A 474 -24.94 -0.31 26.50
N PRO A 475 -24.41 -0.16 27.73
CA PRO A 475 -23.56 -1.18 28.34
C PRO A 475 -24.28 -2.50 28.58
N GLY A 476 -25.62 -2.51 28.48
CA GLY A 476 -26.49 -3.68 28.62
C GLY A 476 -26.33 -4.69 27.49
N LEU A 477 -25.84 -4.26 26.32
CA LEU A 477 -25.63 -5.09 25.14
C LEU A 477 -24.87 -6.38 25.49
N ARG A 478 -25.42 -7.52 25.04
CA ARG A 478 -24.78 -8.83 25.17
C ARG A 478 -23.67 -8.94 24.13
N LEU A 479 -22.43 -8.91 24.61
CA LEU A 479 -21.23 -9.17 23.82
C LEU A 479 -20.62 -10.52 24.20
N ALA A 480 -20.03 -11.22 23.24
CA ALA A 480 -19.22 -12.42 23.51
C ALA A 480 -17.89 -12.03 24.19
N THR A 481 -17.25 -10.98 23.69
CA THR A 481 -16.03 -10.39 24.23
C THR A 481 -15.83 -8.98 23.66
N ILE A 482 -14.82 -8.26 24.11
CA ILE A 482 -14.36 -6.99 23.56
C ILE A 482 -12.89 -7.15 23.16
N VAL A 483 -12.56 -6.96 21.89
CA VAL A 483 -11.16 -6.91 21.46
C VAL A 483 -10.62 -5.52 21.78
N GLU A 484 -9.48 -5.48 22.46
CA GLU A 484 -8.78 -4.26 22.82
C GLU A 484 -7.35 -4.29 22.29
N TYR A 485 -6.98 -3.24 21.56
CA TYR A 485 -5.62 -3.05 21.07
C TYR A 485 -4.63 -2.77 22.22
N GLN A 486 -3.45 -3.40 22.18
CA GLN A 486 -2.40 -3.28 23.18
C GLN A 486 -1.15 -2.63 22.55
N PRO A 487 -0.89 -1.32 22.76
CA PRO A 487 0.30 -0.67 22.24
C PRO A 487 1.57 -1.21 22.92
N HIS A 488 2.68 -1.25 22.16
CA HIS A 488 4.02 -1.63 22.65
C HIS A 488 4.16 -3.05 23.21
N ARG A 489 3.19 -3.93 22.97
CA ARG A 489 3.19 -5.33 23.45
C ARG A 489 3.02 -6.30 22.30
N ALA A 490 3.29 -7.59 22.52
CA ALA A 490 2.97 -8.64 21.57
C ALA A 490 2.30 -9.81 22.33
N PRO A 491 1.14 -10.32 21.90
CA PRO A 491 0.31 -9.82 20.79
C PRO A 491 -0.27 -8.43 21.06
N GLN A 492 -0.62 -7.68 20.01
CA GLN A 492 -1.21 -6.34 20.09
C GLN A 492 -2.73 -6.33 20.17
N ALA A 493 -3.35 -7.48 20.40
CA ALA A 493 -4.77 -7.62 20.67
C ALA A 493 -4.97 -8.49 21.91
N ALA A 494 -5.80 -8.02 22.84
CA ALA A 494 -6.22 -8.75 24.04
C ALA A 494 -7.74 -8.74 24.17
N LEU A 495 -8.28 -9.63 25.01
CA LEU A 495 -9.71 -9.78 25.20
C LEU A 495 -10.14 -9.19 26.54
N VAL A 496 -11.08 -8.26 26.50
CA VAL A 496 -11.69 -7.66 27.68
C VAL A 496 -13.06 -8.30 27.93
N GLU A 497 -13.28 -8.68 29.19
CA GLU A 497 -14.54 -9.25 29.63
C GLU A 497 -15.65 -8.17 29.62
N PRO A 498 -16.79 -8.40 28.94
CA PRO A 498 -17.85 -7.39 28.86
C PRO A 498 -18.35 -6.92 30.23
N ALA A 499 -18.42 -7.84 31.20
CA ALA A 499 -18.80 -7.53 32.57
C ALA A 499 -17.75 -6.67 33.30
N ALA A 500 -16.46 -6.88 33.03
CA ALA A 500 -15.38 -6.04 33.56
C ALA A 500 -15.48 -4.62 32.99
N MET A 501 -15.67 -4.50 31.68
CA MET A 501 -15.87 -3.20 31.02
C MET A 501 -17.12 -2.48 31.53
N ARG A 502 -18.22 -3.19 31.77
CA ARG A 502 -19.43 -2.61 32.37
C ARG A 502 -19.15 -2.03 33.76
N ALA A 503 -18.45 -2.79 34.61
CA ALA A 503 -18.07 -2.30 35.94
C ALA A 503 -17.13 -1.08 35.88
N LEU A 504 -16.24 -1.01 34.89
CA LEU A 504 -15.40 0.16 34.64
C LEU A 504 -16.22 1.40 34.23
N LEU A 505 -17.20 1.23 33.32
CA LEU A 505 -18.09 2.32 32.91
C LEU A 505 -18.95 2.82 34.09
N GLU A 506 -19.51 1.91 34.88
CA GLU A 506 -20.24 2.26 36.11
C GLU A 506 -19.36 3.02 37.13
N ALA A 507 -18.08 2.67 37.21
CA ALA A 507 -17.13 3.41 38.04
C ALA A 507 -16.86 4.82 37.49
N ALA A 508 -16.75 4.98 36.17
CA ALA A 508 -16.59 6.28 35.54
C ALA A 508 -17.80 7.20 35.79
N ASP A 509 -19.02 6.65 35.75
CA ASP A 509 -20.25 7.41 36.09
C ASP A 509 -20.31 7.82 37.57
N ARG A 510 -19.67 7.05 38.45
CA ARG A 510 -19.55 7.40 39.88
C ARG A 510 -18.48 8.48 40.10
N ILE A 511 -17.33 8.37 39.43
CA ILE A 511 -16.30 9.42 39.39
C ILE A 511 -16.90 10.75 38.93
N ALA A 512 -17.69 10.74 37.86
CA ALA A 512 -18.35 11.94 37.34
C ALA A 512 -19.34 12.58 38.34
N ARG A 513 -19.84 11.80 39.31
CA ARG A 513 -20.71 12.26 40.41
C ARG A 513 -19.97 12.42 41.73
N SER A 514 -18.64 12.36 41.72
CA SER A 514 -17.76 12.42 42.89
C SER A 514 -18.04 11.35 43.97
N ASP A 515 -18.66 10.22 43.60
CA ASP A 515 -18.79 9.04 44.46
C ASP A 515 -17.50 8.19 44.39
N TRP A 516 -16.43 8.71 45.00
CA TRP A 516 -15.09 8.12 44.91
C TRP A 516 -14.99 6.74 45.57
N ALA A 517 -15.63 6.55 46.73
CA ALA A 517 -15.63 5.28 47.44
C ALA A 517 -16.41 4.20 46.68
N GLY A 518 -17.58 4.55 46.13
CA GLY A 518 -18.36 3.66 45.29
C GLY A 518 -17.67 3.34 43.97
N ALA A 519 -16.95 4.30 43.38
CA ALA A 519 -16.12 4.07 42.20
C ALA A 519 -14.99 3.07 42.48
N LEU A 520 -14.29 3.19 43.61
CA LEU A 520 -13.26 2.22 44.02
C LEU A 520 -13.79 0.79 44.12
N ALA A 521 -14.97 0.61 44.71
CA ALA A 521 -15.60 -0.72 44.79
C ALA A 521 -15.90 -1.30 43.39
N ARG A 522 -16.40 -0.47 42.47
CA ARG A 522 -16.68 -0.89 41.08
C ARG A 522 -15.40 -1.16 40.28
N LEU A 523 -14.34 -0.39 40.49
CA LEU A 523 -13.03 -0.64 39.89
C LEU A 523 -12.40 -1.94 40.39
N GLY A 524 -12.51 -2.23 41.69
CA GLY A 524 -12.11 -3.53 42.24
C GLY A 524 -12.88 -4.70 41.62
N ARG A 525 -14.20 -4.51 41.40
CA ARG A 525 -15.02 -5.49 40.66
C ARG A 525 -14.54 -5.65 39.22
N ALA A 526 -14.27 -4.56 38.51
CA ALA A 526 -13.78 -4.57 37.13
C ALA A 526 -12.48 -5.38 37.01
N ASP A 527 -11.50 -5.14 37.89
CA ASP A 527 -10.24 -5.89 37.93
C ASP A 527 -10.46 -7.39 38.22
N SER A 528 -11.31 -7.73 39.21
CA SER A 528 -11.60 -9.12 39.56
C SER A 528 -12.30 -9.93 38.45
N LEU A 529 -13.03 -9.23 37.57
CA LEU A 529 -13.74 -9.86 36.46
C LEU A 529 -12.84 -10.07 35.25
N GLN A 530 -11.77 -9.30 35.10
CA GLN A 530 -10.90 -9.37 33.93
C GLN A 530 -9.93 -10.55 34.01
N ARG A 531 -10.20 -11.59 33.21
CA ARG A 531 -9.43 -12.84 33.19
C ARG A 531 -8.13 -12.76 32.41
N ASP A 532 -8.12 -12.07 31.28
CA ASP A 532 -6.92 -11.94 30.44
C ASP A 532 -5.94 -10.96 31.09
N ALA A 533 -4.78 -11.46 31.52
CA ALA A 533 -3.68 -10.67 32.06
C ALA A 533 -2.98 -9.81 30.98
N GLY A 534 -3.14 -10.18 29.70
CA GLY A 534 -2.66 -9.43 28.53
C GLY A 534 -3.47 -8.18 28.21
N ALA A 535 -4.65 -8.00 28.80
CA ALA A 535 -5.49 -6.80 28.68
C ALA A 535 -4.91 -5.61 29.49
N ALA A 536 -3.69 -5.21 29.15
CA ALA A 536 -2.89 -4.26 29.88
C ALA A 536 -3.46 -2.84 29.83
N VAL A 537 -4.00 -2.42 28.69
CA VAL A 537 -4.65 -1.10 28.54
C VAL A 537 -5.88 -1.01 29.44
N PHE A 538 -6.75 -2.01 29.43
CA PHE A 538 -7.89 -2.09 30.35
C PHE A 538 -7.44 -2.05 31.82
N ARG A 539 -6.49 -2.91 32.21
CA ARG A 539 -5.98 -2.98 33.59
C ARG A 539 -5.31 -1.67 34.03
N ALA A 540 -4.53 -1.04 33.16
CA ALA A 540 -3.95 0.29 33.39
C ALA A 540 -5.03 1.36 33.56
N THR A 541 -6.11 1.28 32.79
CA THR A 541 -7.27 2.19 32.92
C THR A 541 -7.98 1.99 34.27
N VAL A 542 -8.09 0.75 34.76
CA VAL A 542 -8.63 0.48 36.09
C VAL A 542 -7.70 1.03 37.19
N ALA A 543 -6.39 0.76 37.11
CA ALA A 543 -5.39 1.23 38.08
C ALA A 543 -5.33 2.76 38.16
N SER A 544 -5.29 3.44 37.00
CA SER A 544 -5.25 4.90 36.92
C SER A 544 -6.52 5.56 37.46
N LYS A 545 -7.71 4.98 37.24
CA LYS A 545 -8.95 5.47 37.86
C LYS A 545 -9.01 5.19 39.36
N ARG A 546 -8.42 4.09 39.85
CA ARG A 546 -8.23 3.86 41.29
C ARG A 546 -7.32 4.93 41.88
N ALA A 547 -6.23 5.25 41.18
CA ALA A 547 -5.30 6.30 41.56
C ALA A 547 -6.00 7.65 41.71
N LEU A 548 -6.83 8.02 40.73
CA LEU A 548 -7.64 9.25 40.78
C LEU A 548 -8.58 9.25 41.99
N CYS A 549 -9.33 8.17 42.23
CA CYS A 549 -10.23 8.11 43.39
C CYS A 549 -9.46 8.20 44.72
N ARG A 550 -8.26 7.61 44.82
CA ARG A 550 -7.41 7.69 46.02
C ARG A 550 -6.86 9.10 46.24
N LEU A 551 -6.50 9.80 45.17
CA LEU A 551 -6.04 11.19 45.24
C LEU A 551 -7.14 12.08 45.83
N GLU A 552 -8.36 11.96 45.30
CA GLU A 552 -9.53 12.75 45.76
C GLU A 552 -9.96 12.40 47.19
N LEU A 553 -9.70 11.17 47.64
CA LEU A 553 -9.91 10.75 49.04
C LEU A 553 -8.75 11.14 49.98
N GLY A 554 -7.76 11.90 49.50
CA GLY A 554 -6.61 12.37 50.30
C GLY A 554 -5.52 11.31 50.54
N ALA A 555 -5.59 10.14 49.91
CA ALA A 555 -4.63 9.05 50.04
C ALA A 555 -3.50 9.16 48.99
N ALA A 556 -2.70 10.22 49.06
CA ALA A 556 -1.71 10.56 48.03
C ALA A 556 -0.65 9.47 47.75
N ASP A 557 -0.17 8.77 48.79
CA ASP A 557 0.78 7.66 48.61
C ASP A 557 0.17 6.48 47.85
N ASP A 558 -1.07 6.13 48.19
CA ASP A 558 -1.81 5.05 47.51
C ASP A 558 -2.10 5.44 46.07
N ALA A 559 -2.50 6.68 45.84
CA ALA A 559 -2.70 7.23 44.50
C ALA A 559 -1.43 7.13 43.65
N ALA A 560 -0.27 7.53 44.19
CA ALA A 560 0.99 7.44 43.48
C ALA A 560 1.39 5.99 43.16
N ARG A 561 1.16 5.04 44.08
CA ARG A 561 1.45 3.61 43.82
C ARG A 561 0.57 3.05 42.70
N GLU A 562 -0.73 3.30 42.74
CA GLU A 562 -1.68 2.87 41.71
C GLU A 562 -1.38 3.50 40.35
N ALA A 563 -1.03 4.79 40.33
CA ALA A 563 -0.69 5.48 39.10
C ALA A 563 0.58 4.92 38.45
N ARG A 564 1.63 4.64 39.25
CA ARG A 564 2.85 3.97 38.77
C ARG A 564 2.54 2.58 38.23
N HIS A 565 1.73 1.79 38.94
CA HIS A 565 1.28 0.49 38.44
C HIS A 565 0.56 0.60 37.09
N GLY A 566 -0.28 1.64 36.91
CA GLY A 566 -0.91 1.93 35.63
C GLY A 566 0.09 2.23 34.51
N LEU A 567 1.18 2.97 34.80
CA LEU A 567 2.25 3.24 33.83
C LEU A 567 3.12 2.03 33.51
N ASP A 568 3.37 1.16 34.50
CA ASP A 568 4.08 -0.11 34.29
C ASP A 568 3.30 -1.02 33.34
N LEU A 569 1.97 -0.96 33.41
CA LEU A 569 1.09 -1.69 32.48
C LEU A 569 1.01 -1.01 31.11
N TRP A 570 0.82 0.31 31.07
CA TRP A 570 0.70 1.09 29.84
C TRP A 570 1.33 2.48 30.00
N ALA A 571 2.51 2.65 29.40
CA ALA A 571 3.33 3.85 29.54
C ALA A 571 2.67 5.14 29.01
N ASP A 572 1.70 5.04 28.10
CA ASP A 572 0.97 6.20 27.56
C ASP A 572 -0.35 6.47 28.32
N ASN A 573 -0.58 5.82 29.46
CA ASN A 573 -1.81 6.01 30.23
C ASN A 573 -1.90 7.45 30.77
N PHE A 574 -2.89 8.18 30.24
CA PHE A 574 -3.13 9.59 30.55
C PHE A 574 -3.43 9.84 32.03
N ASP A 575 -4.43 9.13 32.58
CA ASP A 575 -4.95 9.35 33.95
C ASP A 575 -3.83 9.12 34.99
N SER A 576 -2.96 8.12 34.79
CA SER A 576 -1.81 7.87 35.68
C SER A 576 -0.82 9.03 35.71
N ARG A 577 -0.45 9.61 34.55
CA ARG A 577 0.47 10.76 34.50
C ARG A 577 -0.12 11.98 35.18
N TYR A 578 -1.42 12.22 34.95
CA TYR A 578 -2.15 13.32 35.58
C TYR A 578 -2.15 13.19 37.11
N VAL A 579 -2.40 11.99 37.65
CA VAL A 579 -2.37 11.74 39.10
C VAL A 579 -0.96 11.93 39.67
N LEU A 580 0.08 11.42 39.00
CA LEU A 580 1.46 11.61 39.46
C LEU A 580 1.87 13.08 39.46
N ALA A 581 1.49 13.86 38.45
CA ALA A 581 1.72 15.30 38.42
C ALA A 581 1.04 16.01 39.58
N SER A 582 -0.20 15.62 39.90
CA SER A 582 -0.98 16.21 41.00
C SER A 582 -0.36 15.88 42.37
N VAL A 583 0.08 14.63 42.57
CA VAL A 583 0.78 14.22 43.80
C VAL A 583 2.12 14.94 43.93
N ALA A 584 2.89 15.06 42.84
CA ALA A 584 4.17 15.77 42.83
C ALA A 584 3.98 17.25 43.17
N LEU A 585 2.97 17.92 42.61
CA LEU A 585 2.63 19.30 42.97
C LEU A 585 2.27 19.43 44.46
N ALA A 586 1.45 18.53 45.00
CA ALA A 586 1.07 18.54 46.42
C ALA A 586 2.28 18.30 47.36
N ARG A 587 3.31 17.59 46.88
CA ARG A 587 4.58 17.36 47.57
C ARG A 587 5.66 18.38 47.26
N ASP A 588 5.31 19.42 46.52
CA ASP A 588 6.23 20.48 46.15
C ASP A 588 7.41 20.02 45.26
N GLN A 589 7.20 18.97 44.48
CA GLN A 589 8.14 18.40 43.53
C GLN A 589 7.83 18.94 42.12
N LEU A 590 8.06 20.25 41.93
CA LEU A 590 7.57 20.97 40.73
C LEU A 590 8.18 20.47 39.40
N ASP A 591 9.44 20.01 39.42
CA ASP A 591 10.12 19.52 38.21
C ASP A 591 9.53 18.19 37.71
N GLU A 592 9.23 17.27 38.65
CA GLU A 592 8.55 16.01 38.32
C GLU A 592 7.12 16.28 37.84
N ALA A 593 6.40 17.20 38.49
CA ALA A 593 5.05 17.58 38.09
C ALA A 593 5.03 18.12 36.64
N GLU A 594 5.97 18.99 36.30
CA GLU A 594 6.10 19.52 34.94
C GLU A 594 6.49 18.44 33.92
N ALA A 595 7.47 17.58 34.23
CA ALA A 595 7.89 16.51 33.31
C ALA A 595 6.75 15.55 32.94
N GLN A 596 5.90 15.19 33.91
CA GLN A 596 4.72 14.37 33.66
C GLN A 596 3.69 15.07 32.76
N LEU A 597 3.46 16.38 32.98
CA LEU A 597 2.50 17.18 32.22
C LEU A 597 2.97 17.50 30.81
N ASP A 598 4.26 17.78 30.63
CA ASP A 598 4.85 17.98 29.31
C ASP A 598 4.74 16.71 28.47
N THR A 599 5.00 15.54 29.05
CA THR A 599 4.81 14.25 28.37
C THR A 599 3.34 14.03 27.99
N LEU A 600 2.41 14.34 28.90
CA LEU A 600 0.98 14.21 28.67
C LEU A 600 0.50 15.15 27.55
N LEU A 601 0.90 16.43 27.59
CA LEU A 601 0.49 17.43 26.61
C LEU A 601 1.18 17.23 25.25
N ALA A 602 2.34 16.58 25.19
CA ALA A 602 2.91 16.13 23.93
C ALA A 602 2.02 15.08 23.24
N ALA A 603 1.40 14.19 24.01
CA ALA A 603 0.48 13.17 23.49
C ALA A 603 -0.95 13.71 23.26
N SER A 604 -1.41 14.64 24.09
CA SER A 604 -2.74 15.27 24.01
C SER A 604 -2.68 16.79 24.18
N PRO A 605 -2.27 17.54 23.14
CA PRO A 605 -2.06 19.00 23.24
C PRO A 605 -3.32 19.81 23.58
N GLY A 606 -4.50 19.23 23.33
CA GLY A 606 -5.79 19.89 23.53
C GLY A 606 -6.39 19.71 24.93
N ASP A 607 -5.72 19.02 25.86
CA ASP A 607 -6.30 18.73 27.16
C ASP A 607 -6.27 19.97 28.10
N SER A 608 -7.46 20.49 28.42
CA SER A 608 -7.60 21.69 29.23
C SER A 608 -7.18 21.50 30.68
N SER A 609 -7.40 20.30 31.25
CA SER A 609 -7.14 20.02 32.66
C SER A 609 -5.63 19.93 32.91
N ALA A 610 -4.90 19.20 32.06
CA ALA A 610 -3.45 19.12 32.13
C ALA A 610 -2.78 20.47 31.83
N ALA A 611 -3.28 21.23 30.84
CA ALA A 611 -2.77 22.57 30.55
C ALA A 611 -2.99 23.53 31.72
N GLN A 612 -4.15 23.44 32.41
CA GLN A 612 -4.42 24.22 33.61
C GLN A 612 -3.47 23.83 34.76
N LEU A 613 -3.27 22.54 35.00
CA LEU A 613 -2.38 22.07 36.06
C LEU A 613 -0.93 22.50 35.81
N LEU A 614 -0.46 22.46 34.55
CA LEU A 614 0.88 22.92 34.18
C LEU A 614 1.06 24.42 34.43
N ARG A 615 0.04 25.24 34.14
CA ARG A 615 0.05 26.67 34.48
C ARG A 615 0.17 26.88 35.99
N THR A 616 -0.54 26.09 36.79
CA THR A 616 -0.44 26.15 38.26
C THR A 616 0.98 25.79 38.73
N VAL A 617 1.57 24.70 38.23
CA VAL A 617 2.95 24.30 38.57
C VAL A 617 3.94 25.44 38.27
N ARG A 618 3.85 26.04 37.08
CA ARG A 618 4.73 27.15 36.65
C ARG A 618 4.51 28.41 37.48
N ALA A 619 3.27 28.73 37.83
CA ALA A 619 2.95 29.88 38.68
C ALA A 619 3.51 29.71 40.09
N THR A 620 3.36 28.53 40.69
CA THR A 620 3.92 28.20 42.00
C THR A 620 5.45 28.33 42.00
N ARG A 621 6.13 27.82 40.96
CA ARG A 621 7.58 27.98 40.81
C ARG A 621 7.99 29.46 40.75
N ALA A 622 7.27 30.25 39.96
CA ALA A 622 7.57 31.68 39.80
C ALA A 622 7.35 32.48 41.10
N GLN A 623 6.34 32.13 41.91
CA GLN A 623 6.12 32.75 43.22
C GLN A 623 7.27 32.47 44.19
N ARG A 624 7.86 31.27 44.13
CA ARG A 624 8.95 30.85 45.01
C ARG A 624 10.32 31.36 44.59
N ALA A 625 10.47 31.65 43.30
CA ALA A 625 11.68 32.27 42.76
C ALA A 625 11.75 33.79 43.05
N ARG A 626 10.69 34.40 43.61
CA ARG A 626 10.70 35.79 44.05
C ARG A 626 11.36 35.86 45.44
N PRO A 627 12.45 36.63 45.59
CA PRO A 627 13.22 36.72 46.84
C PRO A 627 12.45 37.39 47.98
#